data_AF-A0A6J4SGI7-F1
#
_entry.id   AF-A0A6J4SGI7-F1
#
_cell.length_a   1.000
_cell.length_b   1.000
_cell.length_c   1.000
_cell.angle_alpha   90.00
_cell.angle_beta   90.00
_cell.angle_gamma   90.00
#
_symmetry.space_group_name_H-M   'P 1'
#
loop_
_entity.id
_entity.type
_entity.pdbx_description
1 polymer ?
#
loop_
_entity_poly.entity_id
_entity_poly.type
_entity_poly.pdbx_seq_one_letter_code
_entity_poly.pdbx_strand_id
1 'polypeptide(L)' 'MTACVRVAGRAGGREPHLAEFSTTVRGLMGLRDWLAAHRVTHVAMEATGVY' A
#
# COMPACT_ATOMS: atom_id res chain seq x y z
N MET A 1 -7.51 -2.61 -7.32
CA MET A 1 -6.13 -2.89 -6.85
C MET A 1 -6.16 -2.87 -5.34
N THR A 2 -5.60 -3.89 -4.69
CA THR A 2 -5.56 -3.98 -3.22
C THR A 2 -4.12 -3.81 -2.76
N ALA A 3 -3.89 -2.95 -1.77
CA ALA A 3 -2.59 -2.72 -1.17
C ALA A 3 -2.63 -3.07 0.32
N CYS A 4 -1.54 -3.65 0.81
CA CYS A 4 -1.34 -3.96 2.22
C CYS A 4 0.00 -3.37 2.67
N VAL A 5 -0.03 -2.50 3.66
CA VAL A 5 1.16 -1.90 4.27
C VAL A 5 1.36 -2.50 5.66
N ARG A 6 2.59 -2.89 5.97
CA ARG A 6 2.99 -3.34 7.31
C ARG A 6 3.91 -2.29 7.92
N VAL A 7 3.39 -1.49 8.84
CA VAL A 7 4.20 -0.51 9.59
C VAL A 7 4.70 -1.11 10.91
N ALA A 8 5.91 -0.72 11.33
CA ALA A 8 6.39 -1.03 12.66
C ALA A 8 5.65 -0.13 13.66
N GLY A 9 4.73 -0.74 14.41
CA GLY A 9 4.02 -0.09 15.51
C GLY A 9 4.97 0.31 16.62
N ARG A 10 4.57 1.34 17.38
CA ARG A 10 5.38 2.01 18.41
C ARG A 10 5.86 1.09 19.55
N ALA A 11 5.27 -0.10 19.70
CA ALA A 11 5.59 -1.10 20.71
C ALA A 11 6.23 -2.39 20.14
N GLY A 12 6.78 -2.34 18.92
CA GLY A 12 7.46 -3.50 18.31
C GLY A 12 6.54 -4.48 17.57
N GLY A 13 5.23 -4.18 17.48
CA GLY A 13 4.29 -4.94 16.64
C GLY A 13 4.33 -4.50 15.18
N ARG A 14 3.87 -5.36 14.25
CA ARG A 14 3.60 -4.96 12.85
C ARG A 14 2.11 -4.74 12.69
N GLU A 15 1.70 -3.52 12.37
CA GLU A 15 0.29 -3.21 12.11
C GLU A 15 0.01 -3.30 10.60
N PRO A 16 -0.91 -4.18 10.16
CA PRO A 16 -1.32 -4.24 8.77
C PRO A 16 -2.40 -3.19 8.49
N HIS A 17 -2.19 -2.37 7.46
CA HIS A 17 -3.20 -1.48 6.89
C HIS A 17 -3.56 -1.97 5.50
N LEU A 18 -4.84 -2.27 5.28
CA LEU A 18 -5.37 -2.66 3.97
C LEU A 18 -6.16 -1.50 3.38
N ALA A 19 -5.95 -1.26 2.09
CA ALA A 19 -6.71 -0.28 1.33
C ALA A 19 -6.89 -0.73 -0.12
N GLU A 20 -8.05 -0.40 -0.68
CA GLU A 20 -8.37 -0.65 -2.08
C GLU A 20 -8.35 0.66 -2.87
N PHE A 21 -7.76 0.58 -4.06
CA PHE A 21 -7.62 1.71 -4.97
C PHE A 21 -8.09 1.33 -6.38
N SER A 22 -8.69 2.29 -7.08
CA SER A 22 -8.97 2.15 -8.51
C SER A 22 -7.66 2.16 -9.32
N THR A 23 -7.67 1.55 -10.50
CA THR A 23 -6.55 1.56 -11.44
C THR A 23 -6.53 2.81 -12.34
N THR A 24 -7.36 3.81 -12.04
CA THR A 24 -7.35 5.11 -12.74
C THR A 24 -6.18 5.96 -12.23
N VAL A 25 -5.75 6.96 -13.00
CA VAL A 25 -4.69 7.90 -12.60
C VAL A 25 -4.95 8.52 -11.22
N ARG A 26 -6.21 8.90 -10.93
CA ARG A 26 -6.61 9.41 -9.62
C ARG A 26 -6.45 8.37 -8.51
N GLY A 27 -6.81 7.11 -8.76
CA GLY A 27 -6.62 6.01 -7.82
C GLY A 27 -5.14 5.73 -7.52
N LEU A 28 -4.29 5.76 -8.56
CA LEU A 28 -2.85 5.58 -8.41
C LEU A 28 -2.18 6.74 -7.66
N MET A 29 -2.63 7.98 -7.85
CA MET A 29 -2.17 9.11 -7.04
C MET A 29 -2.57 8.94 -5.56
N GLY A 30 -3.81 8.52 -5.29
CA GLY A 30 -4.26 8.22 -3.92
C GLY A 30 -3.45 7.12 -3.26
N LEU A 31 -3.10 6.06 -4.00
CA LEU A 31 -2.20 5.01 -3.52
C LEU A 31 -0.82 5.57 -3.17
N ARG A 32 -0.22 6.38 -4.04
CA ARG A 32 1.10 6.99 -3.79
C ARG A 32 1.10 7.81 -2.50
N ASP A 33 0.12 8.68 -2.36
CA ASP A 33 0.02 9.59 -1.21
C ASP A 33 -0.21 8.79 0.09
N TRP A 34 -0.99 7.72 0.02
CA TRP A 34 -1.21 6.80 1.14
C TRP A 34 0.05 6.03 1.55
N LEU A 35 0.85 5.53 0.60
CA LEU A 35 2.14 4.90 0.88
C LEU A 35 3.13 5.89 1.51
N ALA A 36 3.15 7.14 1.02
CA ALA A 36 3.99 8.20 1.57
C ALA A 36 3.61 8.55 3.02
N ALA A 37 2.31 8.61 3.33
CA ALA A 37 1.82 8.86 4.69
C ALA A 37 2.30 7.79 5.70
N HIS A 38 2.38 6.53 5.27
CA HIS A 38 2.91 5.43 6.08
C HIS A 38 4.45 5.34 6.08
N ARG A 39 5.14 6.27 5.42
CA ARG A 39 6.61 6.29 5.24
C ARG A 39 7.14 4.96 4.69
N VAL A 40 6.41 4.36 3.75
CA VAL A 40 6.82 3.12 3.10
C VAL A 40 8.06 3.40 2.25
N THR A 41 9.15 2.70 2.52
CA THR A 41 10.40 2.81 1.76
C THR A 41 10.60 1.69 0.75
N HIS A 42 9.93 0.55 0.96
CA HIS A 42 10.03 -0.63 0.11
C HIS A 42 8.63 -1.14 -0.21
N VAL A 43 8.39 -1.41 -1.48
CA VAL A 43 7.14 -1.97 -1.99
C VAL A 43 7.47 -3.26 -2.73
N ALA A 44 6.81 -4.35 -2.32
CA ALA A 44 6.77 -5.58 -3.11
C ALA A 44 5.44 -5.59 -3.87
N MET A 45 5.50 -5.86 -5.18
CA MET A 45 4.32 -5.95 -6.03
C MET A 45 4.21 -7.37 -6.58
N GLU A 46 3.08 -8.01 -6.31
CA GLU A 46 2.71 -9.26 -6.95
C GLU A 46 1.63 -8.95 -7.99
N ALA A 47 1.99 -9.05 -9.27
CA ALA A 47 1.04 -8.92 -10.36
C ALA A 47 0.41 -10.29 -10.63
N THR A 48 -0.71 -10.59 -9.96
CA THR A 48 -1.52 -11.80 -10.24
C THR A 48 -2.43 -11.65 -11.45
N GLY A 49 -2.26 -10.59 -12.24
CA GLY A 49 -2.99 -10.38 -13.47
C GLY A 49 -2.59 -11.44 -14.50
N VAL A 50 -3.43 -12.48 -14.64
CA VAL A 50 -3.45 -13.29 -15.85
C VAL A 50 -3.94 -12.38 -16.97
N TYR A 51 -3.12 -12.21 -18.01
CA TYR A 51 -3.54 -11.55 -19.24
C TYR A 51 -4.18 -12.58 -20.18
#